data_AF-A0A2T4AUD2-F1
#
_entry.id   AF-A0A2T4AUD2-F1
#
_cell.length_a   1.000
_cell.length_b   1.000
_cell.length_c   1.000
_cell.angle_alpha   90.00
_cell.angle_beta   90.00
_cell.angle_gamma   90.00
#
_symmetry.space_group_name_H-M   'P 1'
#
loop_
_entity.id
_entity.type
_entity.pdbx_description
1 polymer ?
#
loop_
_entity_poly.entity_id
_entity_poly.type
_entity_poly.pdbx_seq_one_letter_code
_entity_poly.pdbx_strand_id
1 'polypeptide(L)'
;MLFNWMGSEIERLVAVPIQLQDVPPRPDMATSTGSESQLQNKYQIVEAAAGGSPQEMQERKHPKRKANSEEHTDSSPHQQRAKTKPSDAKDGVNTNPATFSNLPLELHRLIFDQINFIEDLVCLGLASKYLWAIARDHLRTHYASFLGRWAALRIVFVGDDVETGDYPPGLFSAEELDQLPTTIDIPYNYDVPDVTWTSDVPMTLYHFTLPLLARKERFHTLSELSIDIYAACRDRNKFRYDPAFKSTYRDIIAEEATYFPQDQPWILRNLTAREFVRSEAIALKPEFIHGPFIDGFGFGQVIISRICWSTDPCDSIDCPIPIHRGVWAGHAFEIITLAQHRAETTEIEWRDVSEEVANEIAIICESKYGPNWHEVICERFFDGGDASRNIVDPHLTLFKRPI
;
A
#
# COMPACT_ATOMS: atom_id res chain seq x y z
N MET A 1 2.13 10.92 17.91
CA MET A 1 3.08 11.90 17.29
C MET A 1 2.45 12.55 16.05
N LEU A 2 1.75 13.68 16.20
CA LEU A 2 0.73 14.20 15.26
C LEU A 2 1.00 14.26 13.73
N PHE A 3 2.24 14.37 13.23
CA PHE A 3 2.48 14.69 11.80
C PHE A 3 3.26 13.65 10.99
N ASN A 4 4.09 12.79 11.60
CA ASN A 4 5.04 11.98 10.81
C ASN A 4 4.41 10.76 10.14
N TRP A 5 3.63 9.95 10.85
CA TRP A 5 3.13 8.67 10.31
C TRP A 5 1.91 8.84 9.40
N MET A 6 0.82 9.41 9.91
CA MET A 6 -0.45 9.55 9.18
C MET A 6 -0.34 10.38 7.88
N GLY A 7 0.64 11.31 7.80
CA GLY A 7 0.91 12.08 6.60
C GLY A 7 1.32 11.21 5.40
N SER A 8 2.15 10.19 5.62
CA SER A 8 2.63 9.32 4.53
C SER A 8 1.56 8.31 4.04
N GLU A 9 0.53 8.05 4.84
CA GLU A 9 -0.62 7.25 4.47
C GLU A 9 -1.64 8.07 3.64
N ILE A 10 -1.99 9.28 4.10
CA ILE A 10 -3.00 10.11 3.41
C ILE A 10 -2.50 10.56 2.03
N GLU A 11 -1.21 10.82 1.84
CA GLU A 11 -0.62 11.06 0.51
C GLU A 11 -0.92 9.93 -0.47
N ARG A 12 -0.68 8.68 -0.07
CA ARG A 12 -0.87 7.49 -0.92
C ARG A 12 -2.34 7.17 -1.19
N LEU A 13 -3.22 7.54 -0.27
CA LEU A 13 -4.67 7.43 -0.42
C LEU A 13 -5.25 8.52 -1.34
N VAL A 14 -4.61 9.69 -1.44
CA VAL A 14 -5.08 10.88 -2.18
C VAL A 14 -4.34 11.09 -3.51
N ALA A 15 -3.15 10.51 -3.71
CA ALA A 15 -2.39 10.59 -4.95
C ALA A 15 -2.97 9.73 -6.07
N VAL A 16 -3.20 10.34 -7.23
CA VAL A 16 -3.75 9.69 -8.42
C VAL A 16 -2.61 9.02 -9.20
N PRO A 17 -2.70 7.71 -9.47
CA PRO A 17 -1.68 7.03 -10.26
C PRO A 17 -1.77 7.41 -11.74
N ILE A 18 -0.62 7.67 -12.36
CA ILE A 18 -0.56 7.84 -13.83
C ILE A 18 -0.67 6.47 -14.49
N GLN A 19 -1.47 6.36 -15.55
CA GLN A 19 -1.55 5.10 -16.28
C GLN A 19 -0.29 4.88 -17.13
N LEU A 20 0.19 3.64 -17.15
CA LEU A 20 1.42 3.28 -17.88
C LEU A 20 1.32 3.45 -19.41
N GLN A 21 0.15 3.82 -19.94
CA GLN A 21 -0.05 4.17 -21.35
C GLN A 21 0.52 5.56 -21.69
N ASP A 22 0.65 6.44 -20.69
CA ASP A 22 1.17 7.81 -20.84
C ASP A 22 2.69 7.90 -20.61
N VAL A 23 3.33 6.79 -20.21
CA VAL A 23 4.78 6.69 -20.02
C VAL A 23 5.44 6.25 -21.34
N PRO A 24 6.33 7.07 -21.95
CA PRO A 24 7.03 6.67 -23.16
C PRO A 24 7.83 5.38 -22.95
N PRO A 25 7.84 4.44 -23.93
CA PRO A 25 8.60 3.20 -23.80
C PRO A 25 10.07 3.51 -23.60
N ARG A 26 10.63 3.08 -22.46
CA ARG A 26 12.04 3.24 -22.10
C ARG A 26 12.90 2.65 -23.24
N PRO A 27 13.87 3.40 -23.81
CA PRO A 27 14.56 2.97 -25.03
C PRO A 27 15.27 1.63 -24.81
N ASP A 28 14.97 0.66 -25.67
CA ASP A 28 15.56 -0.68 -25.61
C ASP A 28 17.10 -0.59 -25.65
N MET A 29 17.76 -1.18 -24.65
CA MET A 29 19.22 -1.34 -24.66
C MET A 29 19.62 -2.43 -25.67
N ALA A 30 19.66 -2.04 -26.94
CA ALA A 30 20.18 -2.85 -28.02
C ALA A 30 21.68 -3.16 -27.81
N THR A 31 21.95 -4.38 -27.35
CA THR A 31 23.21 -5.13 -27.54
C THR A 31 24.51 -4.34 -27.37
N SER A 32 25.06 -4.31 -26.15
CA SER A 32 26.49 -4.11 -25.92
C SER A 32 27.09 -5.35 -25.26
N THR A 33 27.88 -6.11 -26.00
CA THR A 33 28.61 -7.27 -25.47
C THR A 33 29.84 -6.81 -24.68
N GLY A 34 29.77 -6.84 -23.35
CA GLY A 34 30.91 -6.51 -22.50
C GLY A 34 30.75 -6.83 -21.01
N SER A 35 31.69 -7.62 -20.48
CA SER A 35 32.12 -7.61 -19.07
C SER A 35 31.18 -8.17 -17.98
N GLU A 36 30.54 -9.33 -18.21
CA GLU A 36 30.09 -10.20 -17.10
C GLU A 36 31.29 -10.82 -16.35
N SER A 37 31.94 -10.06 -15.46
CA SER A 37 33.06 -10.61 -14.66
C SER A 37 33.33 -10.01 -13.28
N GLN A 38 32.63 -8.94 -12.86
CA GLN A 38 32.97 -8.21 -11.61
C GLN A 38 31.95 -8.30 -10.47
N LEU A 39 30.71 -8.77 -10.71
CA LEU A 39 29.69 -8.88 -9.65
C LEU A 39 29.74 -10.20 -8.85
N GLN A 40 30.46 -11.22 -9.32
CA GLN A 40 30.54 -12.53 -8.65
C GLN A 40 31.35 -12.50 -7.34
N ASN A 41 32.32 -11.58 -7.22
CA ASN A 41 33.37 -11.60 -6.20
C ASN A 41 33.04 -10.89 -4.86
N LYS A 42 31.77 -10.58 -4.57
CA LYS A 42 31.38 -9.85 -3.35
C LYS A 42 30.62 -10.67 -2.28
N TYR A 43 30.43 -11.98 -2.50
CA TYR A 43 29.75 -12.89 -1.55
C TYR A 43 30.63 -14.04 -1.02
N GLN A 44 31.95 -13.93 -1.14
CA GLN A 44 32.91 -14.81 -0.46
C GLN A 44 34.00 -14.00 0.24
N ILE A 45 33.72 -13.53 1.46
CA ILE A 45 34.63 -13.22 2.59
C ILE A 45 33.74 -12.83 3.79
N VAL A 46 33.30 -13.82 4.59
CA VAL A 46 33.02 -13.71 6.04
C VAL A 46 33.08 -15.11 6.66
N GLU A 47 34.27 -15.72 6.81
CA GLU A 47 34.48 -16.83 7.76
C GLU A 47 35.98 -17.13 7.99
N ALA A 48 36.64 -16.38 8.88
CA ALA A 48 37.93 -16.75 9.51
C ALA A 48 38.40 -15.71 10.55
N ALA A 49 38.11 -15.89 11.85
CA ALA A 49 38.93 -15.40 12.98
C ALA A 49 38.38 -15.78 14.38
N ALA A 50 38.78 -16.94 14.93
CA ALA A 50 38.98 -17.18 16.38
C ALA A 50 39.45 -18.64 16.60
N GLY A 51 40.50 -18.85 17.39
CA GLY A 51 41.00 -20.19 17.78
C GLY A 51 41.35 -20.24 19.28
N GLY A 52 41.14 -21.39 19.94
CA GLY A 52 41.09 -21.44 21.42
C GLY A 52 41.66 -22.66 22.17
N SER A 53 41.96 -23.80 21.52
CA SER A 53 42.71 -24.94 22.12
C SER A 53 42.05 -25.73 23.30
N PRO A 54 42.60 -26.90 23.75
CA PRO A 54 41.72 -28.07 24.02
C PRO A 54 41.97 -28.91 25.30
N GLN A 55 40.94 -29.68 25.71
CA GLN A 55 40.98 -30.92 26.51
C GLN A 55 39.55 -31.56 26.49
N GLU A 56 39.28 -32.85 26.72
CA GLU A 56 40.13 -34.03 26.99
C GLU A 56 39.47 -35.35 26.45
N MET A 57 40.15 -36.47 26.65
CA MET A 57 39.89 -37.85 26.16
C MET A 57 38.88 -38.64 27.02
N GLN A 58 37.98 -39.46 26.41
CA GLN A 58 37.82 -40.91 26.73
C GLN A 58 36.87 -41.73 25.82
N GLU A 59 36.93 -43.05 26.01
CA GLU A 59 36.34 -44.14 25.22
C GLU A 59 34.88 -44.54 25.60
N ARG A 60 34.12 -45.22 24.70
CA ARG A 60 33.84 -46.71 24.81
C ARG A 60 32.82 -47.33 23.81
N LYS A 61 33.30 -48.40 23.15
CA LYS A 61 32.68 -49.74 22.94
C LYS A 61 31.29 -49.91 22.26
N HIS A 62 31.37 -50.45 21.04
CA HIS A 62 30.52 -51.49 20.40
C HIS A 62 29.98 -52.60 21.36
N PRO A 63 28.89 -53.37 21.04
CA PRO A 63 28.81 -54.20 19.82
C PRO A 63 27.43 -54.55 19.18
N LYS A 64 27.51 -55.36 18.10
CA LYS A 64 26.40 -55.89 17.27
C LYS A 64 25.73 -57.15 17.86
N ARG A 65 24.45 -57.38 17.53
CA ARG A 65 23.80 -58.71 17.42
C ARG A 65 22.61 -58.55 16.42
N LYS A 66 22.65 -59.09 15.19
CA LYS A 66 22.57 -60.48 14.69
C LYS A 66 21.12 -61.01 14.68
N ALA A 67 20.69 -61.54 13.53
CA ALA A 67 19.30 -61.72 13.09
C ALA A 67 18.63 -63.03 13.54
N ASN A 68 17.33 -63.17 13.22
CA ASN A 68 16.82 -64.27 12.38
C ASN A 68 15.46 -63.93 11.73
N SER A 69 15.10 -64.74 10.73
CA SER A 69 13.81 -64.85 10.01
C SER A 69 12.78 -65.63 10.87
N GLU A 70 11.56 -66.03 10.47
CA GLU A 70 10.77 -66.03 9.20
C GLU A 70 9.43 -65.22 9.41
N GLU A 71 8.31 -65.24 8.64
CA GLU A 71 7.79 -66.05 7.52
C GLU A 71 6.76 -65.28 6.61
N HIS A 72 5.60 -65.86 6.24
CA HIS A 72 4.63 -65.38 5.24
C HIS A 72 3.51 -64.43 5.79
N THR A 73 2.93 -63.51 5.01
CA THR A 73 1.88 -63.81 3.99
C THR A 73 1.66 -62.70 2.94
N ASP A 74 1.13 -63.09 1.78
CA ASP A 74 0.82 -62.23 0.62
C ASP A 74 -0.39 -61.31 0.80
N SER A 75 -0.35 -60.12 0.16
CA SER A 75 -1.35 -59.71 -0.85
C SER A 75 -1.04 -58.34 -1.47
N SER A 76 -1.13 -58.24 -2.80
CA SER A 76 -1.02 -56.97 -3.56
C SER A 76 -2.11 -56.88 -4.65
N PRO A 77 -2.90 -55.81 -4.72
CA PRO A 77 -3.93 -55.64 -5.75
C PRO A 77 -3.38 -54.90 -6.99
N HIS A 78 -2.74 -55.64 -7.91
CA HIS A 78 -2.54 -55.16 -9.27
C HIS A 78 -3.90 -55.04 -10.01
N GLN A 79 -4.39 -53.82 -10.25
CA GLN A 79 -5.52 -53.64 -11.17
C GLN A 79 -5.08 -53.92 -12.62
N GLN A 80 -5.89 -54.72 -13.33
CA GLN A 80 -5.52 -55.27 -14.64
C GLN A 80 -5.80 -54.29 -15.78
N ARG A 81 -4.85 -54.21 -16.72
CA ARG A 81 -4.92 -53.37 -17.92
C ARG A 81 -5.62 -54.12 -19.06
N ALA A 82 -6.93 -53.91 -19.22
CA ALA A 82 -7.70 -54.48 -20.32
C ALA A 82 -7.14 -54.04 -21.69
N LYS A 83 -7.04 -54.97 -22.64
CA LYS A 83 -6.63 -54.73 -24.03
C LYS A 83 -7.82 -54.95 -24.97
N THR A 84 -8.30 -53.89 -25.61
CA THR A 84 -9.23 -53.98 -26.73
C THR A 84 -8.45 -53.99 -28.05
N LYS A 85 -8.84 -54.83 -29.01
CA LYS A 85 -8.31 -54.84 -30.38
C LYS A 85 -9.23 -54.02 -31.31
N PRO A 86 -8.71 -53.48 -32.43
CA PRO A 86 -9.46 -52.58 -33.31
C PRO A 86 -10.43 -53.33 -34.24
N SER A 87 -11.42 -52.58 -34.74
CA SER A 87 -12.19 -52.85 -35.95
C SER A 87 -12.30 -51.56 -36.77
N ASP A 88 -12.40 -51.67 -38.09
CA ASP A 88 -12.15 -50.57 -39.02
C ASP A 88 -13.29 -49.55 -39.20
N ALA A 89 -12.92 -48.37 -39.71
CA ALA A 89 -13.62 -47.49 -40.68
C ALA A 89 -15.17 -47.54 -40.79
N LYS A 90 -15.91 -46.41 -40.80
CA LYS A 90 -15.62 -44.96 -40.89
C LYS A 90 -16.88 -44.19 -40.46
N ASP A 91 -16.74 -43.03 -39.81
CA ASP A 91 -17.09 -41.72 -40.41
C ASP A 91 -16.72 -40.56 -39.46
N GLY A 92 -17.04 -39.31 -39.82
CA GLY A 92 -16.67 -38.09 -39.09
C GLY A 92 -17.26 -37.98 -37.67
N VAL A 93 -16.77 -37.07 -36.82
CA VAL A 93 -16.02 -35.84 -37.14
C VAL A 93 -14.71 -35.77 -36.36
N ASN A 94 -13.63 -35.33 -37.00
CA ASN A 94 -12.34 -35.08 -36.34
C ASN A 94 -12.34 -33.71 -35.62
N THR A 95 -13.23 -33.53 -34.65
CA THR A 95 -13.18 -32.39 -33.74
C THR A 95 -11.96 -32.56 -32.83
N ASN A 96 -10.86 -31.88 -33.17
CA ASN A 96 -9.85 -31.55 -32.17
C ASN A 96 -10.58 -30.90 -30.98
N PRO A 97 -10.48 -31.44 -29.75
CA PRO A 97 -11.08 -30.77 -28.60
C PRO A 97 -10.47 -29.38 -28.49
N ALA A 98 -11.27 -28.38 -28.15
CA ALA A 98 -10.81 -27.01 -28.01
C ALA A 98 -9.84 -26.91 -26.82
N THR A 99 -8.54 -27.06 -27.10
CA THR A 99 -7.48 -26.83 -26.12
C THR A 99 -7.49 -25.35 -25.72
N PHE A 100 -7.26 -25.08 -24.44
CA PHE A 100 -7.26 -23.73 -23.84
C PHE A 100 -6.50 -22.71 -24.71
N SER A 101 -5.31 -23.07 -25.19
CA SER A 101 -4.46 -22.26 -26.06
C SER A 101 -5.06 -21.85 -27.42
N ASN A 102 -6.21 -22.42 -27.82
CA ASN A 102 -6.92 -22.11 -29.07
C ASN A 102 -8.05 -21.10 -28.86
N LEU A 103 -8.34 -20.70 -27.61
CA LEU A 103 -9.33 -19.68 -27.30
C LEU A 103 -8.82 -18.28 -27.72
N PRO A 104 -9.69 -17.36 -28.17
CA PRO A 104 -9.30 -15.97 -28.42
C PRO A 104 -8.74 -15.26 -27.16
N LEU A 105 -8.05 -14.12 -27.35
CA LEU A 105 -7.48 -13.33 -26.26
C LEU A 105 -8.56 -12.81 -25.31
N GLU A 106 -9.73 -12.51 -25.86
CA GLU A 106 -10.91 -11.99 -25.16
C GLU A 106 -11.45 -13.05 -24.18
N LEU A 107 -11.50 -14.32 -24.59
CA LEU A 107 -11.89 -15.42 -23.71
C LEU A 107 -10.81 -15.73 -22.67
N HIS A 108 -9.53 -15.60 -23.01
CA HIS A 108 -8.45 -15.71 -22.02
C HIS A 108 -8.55 -14.61 -20.95
N ARG A 109 -8.81 -13.36 -21.33
CA ARG A 109 -9.04 -12.25 -20.40
C ARG A 109 -10.26 -12.51 -19.51
N LEU A 110 -11.41 -12.85 -20.10
CA LEU A 110 -12.61 -13.21 -19.34
C LEU A 110 -12.41 -14.38 -18.37
N ILE A 111 -11.50 -15.32 -18.65
CA ILE A 111 -11.14 -16.38 -17.71
C ILE A 111 -10.29 -15.85 -16.54
N PHE A 112 -9.36 -14.93 -16.81
CA PHE A 112 -8.58 -14.24 -15.77
C PHE A 112 -9.46 -13.33 -14.89
N ASP A 113 -10.45 -12.65 -15.47
CA ASP A 113 -11.45 -11.84 -14.76
C ASP A 113 -12.30 -12.64 -13.74
N GLN A 114 -12.33 -13.97 -13.82
CA GLN A 114 -13.02 -14.85 -12.85
C GLN A 114 -12.10 -15.38 -11.72
N ILE A 115 -10.81 -15.02 -11.71
CA ILE A 115 -9.85 -15.51 -10.71
C ILE A 115 -9.81 -14.56 -9.51
N ASN A 116 -10.59 -14.87 -8.48
CA ASN A 116 -10.75 -14.03 -7.28
C ASN A 116 -9.45 -13.82 -6.46
N PHE A 117 -8.46 -14.71 -6.57
CA PHE A 117 -7.21 -14.67 -5.81
C PHE A 117 -6.04 -14.30 -6.71
N ILE A 118 -5.35 -13.20 -6.39
CA ILE A 118 -4.30 -12.65 -7.23
C ILE A 118 -3.09 -13.60 -7.37
N GLU A 119 -2.85 -14.46 -6.38
CA GLU A 119 -1.76 -15.45 -6.47
C GLU A 119 -2.13 -16.64 -7.39
N ASP A 120 -3.40 -17.03 -7.47
CA ASP A 120 -3.85 -18.04 -8.44
C ASP A 120 -3.71 -17.51 -9.88
N LEU A 121 -3.98 -16.21 -10.06
CA LEU A 121 -3.79 -15.51 -11.32
C LEU A 121 -2.31 -15.44 -11.73
N VAL A 122 -1.41 -15.14 -10.78
CA VAL A 122 0.05 -15.23 -10.98
C VAL A 122 0.47 -16.67 -11.30
N CYS A 123 0.00 -17.66 -10.55
CA CYS A 123 0.30 -19.07 -10.80
C CYS A 123 -0.16 -19.57 -12.18
N LEU A 124 -1.34 -19.12 -12.66
CA LEU A 124 -1.80 -19.41 -14.03
C LEU A 124 -0.94 -18.70 -15.08
N GLY A 125 -0.53 -17.45 -14.81
CA GLY A 125 0.38 -16.69 -15.67
C GLY A 125 1.71 -17.41 -15.92
N LEU A 126 2.28 -18.03 -14.89
CA LEU A 126 3.55 -18.77 -14.98
C LEU A 126 3.52 -19.96 -15.95
N ALA A 127 2.33 -20.48 -16.29
CA ALA A 127 2.20 -21.62 -17.19
C ALA A 127 2.66 -21.33 -18.64
N SER A 128 2.69 -20.06 -19.09
CA SER A 128 3.36 -19.68 -20.34
C SER A 128 3.61 -18.18 -20.45
N LYS A 129 4.61 -17.76 -21.26
CA LYS A 129 4.89 -16.33 -21.52
C LYS A 129 3.69 -15.54 -22.06
N TYR A 130 2.77 -16.20 -22.77
CA TYR A 130 1.53 -15.58 -23.26
C TYR A 130 0.57 -15.27 -22.10
N LEU A 131 0.33 -16.25 -21.23
CA LEU A 131 -0.50 -16.06 -20.05
C LEU A 131 0.15 -15.11 -19.03
N TRP A 132 1.48 -15.07 -18.96
CA TRP A 132 2.19 -14.10 -18.12
C TRP A 132 1.93 -12.64 -18.53
N ALA A 133 1.84 -12.35 -19.83
CA ALA A 133 1.49 -11.01 -20.30
C ALA A 133 0.09 -10.59 -19.81
N ILE A 134 -0.89 -11.49 -19.93
CA ILE A 134 -2.26 -11.28 -19.42
C ILE A 134 -2.25 -11.12 -17.90
N ALA A 135 -1.53 -11.99 -17.18
CA ALA A 135 -1.42 -11.97 -15.72
C ALA A 135 -0.88 -10.63 -15.21
N ARG A 136 0.19 -10.14 -15.83
CA ARG A 136 0.86 -8.89 -15.44
C ARG A 136 -0.02 -7.66 -15.65
N ASP A 137 -0.85 -7.64 -16.68
CA ASP A 137 -1.79 -6.53 -16.92
C ASP A 137 -2.89 -6.51 -15.84
N HIS A 138 -3.41 -7.68 -15.43
CA HIS A 138 -4.34 -7.76 -14.30
C HIS A 138 -3.66 -7.41 -12.97
N LEU A 139 -2.40 -7.82 -12.77
CA LEU A 139 -1.62 -7.51 -11.56
C LEU A 139 -1.35 -6.01 -11.42
N ARG A 140 -1.07 -5.31 -12.52
CA ARG A 140 -0.98 -3.83 -12.56
C ARG A 140 -2.31 -3.17 -12.22
N THR A 141 -3.42 -3.66 -12.77
CA THR A 141 -4.77 -3.18 -12.44
C THR A 141 -5.11 -3.43 -10.98
N HIS A 142 -4.71 -4.57 -10.42
CA HIS A 142 -4.87 -4.90 -9.01
C HIS A 142 -4.11 -3.88 -8.13
N TYR A 143 -2.81 -3.65 -8.37
CA TYR A 143 -2.04 -2.66 -7.63
C TYR A 143 -2.59 -1.23 -7.76
N ALA A 144 -2.98 -0.81 -8.97
CA ALA A 144 -3.57 0.50 -9.20
C ALA A 144 -4.86 0.71 -8.38
N SER A 145 -5.64 -0.35 -8.10
CA SER A 145 -6.89 -0.22 -7.34
C SER A 145 -6.72 0.10 -5.85
N PHE A 146 -5.49 0.03 -5.31
CA PHE A 146 -5.18 0.45 -3.93
C PHE A 146 -4.77 1.93 -3.81
N LEU A 147 -4.39 2.56 -4.93
CA LEU A 147 -3.89 3.93 -5.03
C LEU A 147 -5.04 4.92 -5.25
N GLY A 148 -4.91 6.16 -4.78
CA GLY A 148 -5.91 7.22 -5.03
C GLY A 148 -7.31 6.92 -4.50
N ARG A 149 -7.48 5.91 -3.61
CA ARG A 149 -8.78 5.42 -3.11
C ARG A 149 -9.62 6.46 -2.36
N TRP A 150 -9.01 7.60 -2.01
CA TRP A 150 -9.61 8.75 -1.31
C TRP A 150 -9.50 10.04 -2.15
N ALA A 151 -8.94 9.99 -3.36
CA ALA A 151 -8.97 11.12 -4.29
C ALA A 151 -10.42 11.52 -4.59
N ALA A 152 -10.68 12.84 -4.63
CA ALA A 152 -11.99 13.47 -4.73
C ALA A 152 -13.02 13.11 -3.63
N LEU A 153 -12.65 12.39 -2.56
CA LEU A 153 -13.50 12.21 -1.38
C LEU A 153 -13.31 13.36 -0.38
N ARG A 154 -14.38 13.71 0.35
CA ARG A 154 -14.31 14.66 1.47
C ARG A 154 -13.55 14.03 2.64
N ILE A 155 -12.58 14.76 3.22
CA ILE A 155 -11.74 14.27 4.33
C ILE A 155 -11.77 15.27 5.49
N VAL A 156 -11.85 14.75 6.72
CA VAL A 156 -11.70 15.49 7.97
C VAL A 156 -10.84 14.67 8.94
N PHE A 157 -10.01 15.34 9.73
CA PHE A 157 -9.25 14.74 10.83
C PHE A 157 -9.91 15.19 12.14
N VAL A 158 -10.36 14.27 12.98
CA VAL A 158 -11.36 14.56 14.04
C VAL A 158 -10.75 14.38 15.44
N GLY A 159 -10.92 15.37 16.32
CA GLY A 159 -10.60 15.27 17.75
C GLY A 159 -11.68 14.50 18.54
N ASP A 160 -11.30 13.94 19.69
CA ASP A 160 -12.20 13.20 20.59
C ASP A 160 -13.11 14.11 21.44
N ASP A 161 -12.85 15.41 21.41
CA ASP A 161 -13.53 16.48 22.15
C ASP A 161 -14.72 17.12 21.40
N VAL A 162 -14.95 16.78 20.13
CA VAL A 162 -15.93 17.48 19.27
C VAL A 162 -17.35 17.41 19.84
N GLU A 163 -17.99 18.56 20.03
CA GLU A 163 -19.36 18.70 20.54
C GLU A 163 -20.45 18.16 19.59
N THR A 164 -21.63 17.87 20.15
CA THR A 164 -22.82 17.46 19.38
C THR A 164 -23.32 18.59 18.47
N GLY A 165 -23.30 18.34 17.16
CA GLY A 165 -23.69 19.32 16.15
C GLY A 165 -22.53 20.14 15.58
N ASP A 166 -21.32 20.02 16.15
CA ASP A 166 -20.12 20.73 15.69
C ASP A 166 -19.50 20.00 14.49
N TYR A 167 -19.95 20.34 13.28
CA TYR A 167 -19.51 19.73 12.02
C TYR A 167 -18.83 20.76 11.09
N PRO A 168 -17.76 20.38 10.35
CA PRO A 168 -17.15 21.25 9.36
C PRO A 168 -18.14 21.70 8.28
N PRO A 169 -18.11 22.99 7.88
CA PRO A 169 -18.98 23.52 6.84
C PRO A 169 -18.90 22.72 5.52
N GLY A 170 -20.03 22.15 5.10
CA GLY A 170 -20.12 21.40 3.84
C GLY A 170 -19.55 19.97 3.89
N LEU A 171 -19.14 19.44 5.05
CA LEU A 171 -18.85 18.00 5.20
C LEU A 171 -20.08 17.15 4.87
N PHE A 172 -21.23 17.54 5.43
CA PHE A 172 -22.55 16.95 5.22
C PHE A 172 -23.49 17.92 4.48
N SER A 173 -24.52 17.40 3.82
CA SER A 173 -25.69 18.19 3.39
C SER A 173 -26.71 18.33 4.55
N ALA A 174 -27.71 19.21 4.38
CA ALA A 174 -28.76 19.38 5.38
C ALA A 174 -29.58 18.08 5.56
N GLU A 175 -29.89 17.41 4.45
CA GLU A 175 -30.63 16.14 4.41
C GLU A 175 -29.84 15.01 5.06
N GLU A 176 -28.50 15.05 5.01
CA GLU A 176 -27.64 14.08 5.70
C GLU A 176 -27.62 14.34 7.22
N LEU A 177 -27.56 15.60 7.65
CA LEU A 177 -27.62 16.00 9.06
C LEU A 177 -28.97 15.63 9.70
N ASP A 178 -30.09 15.87 9.00
CA ASP A 178 -31.44 15.48 9.42
C ASP A 178 -31.63 13.94 9.55
N GLN A 179 -30.74 13.15 8.95
CA GLN A 179 -30.73 11.68 9.03
C GLN A 179 -29.76 11.12 10.08
N LEU A 180 -28.90 11.94 10.70
CA LEU A 180 -28.01 11.46 11.75
C LEU A 180 -28.80 11.13 13.03
N PRO A 181 -28.50 9.99 13.70
CA PRO A 181 -29.13 9.69 14.99
C PRO A 181 -28.64 10.69 16.04
N THR A 182 -29.55 11.18 16.90
CA THR A 182 -29.19 12.14 17.97
C THR A 182 -28.36 11.49 19.09
N THR A 183 -28.49 10.19 19.27
CA THR A 183 -27.74 9.39 20.26
C THR A 183 -27.28 8.06 19.67
N ILE A 184 -26.25 7.46 20.27
CA ILE A 184 -25.67 6.16 19.88
C ILE A 184 -25.59 5.26 21.12
N ASP A 185 -26.04 4.02 20.98
CA ASP A 185 -25.64 2.91 21.85
C ASP A 185 -24.23 2.44 21.43
N ILE A 186 -23.25 2.59 22.32
CA ILE A 186 -21.89 2.09 22.13
C ILE A 186 -21.79 0.76 22.89
N PRO A 187 -21.73 -0.40 22.21
CA PRO A 187 -21.63 -1.69 22.89
C PRO A 187 -20.38 -1.76 23.76
N TYR A 188 -20.50 -2.38 24.95
CA TYR A 188 -19.34 -2.74 25.76
C TYR A 188 -18.30 -3.52 24.93
N ASN A 189 -17.02 -3.26 25.20
CA ASN A 189 -15.84 -3.87 24.57
C ASN A 189 -15.35 -3.24 23.24
N TYR A 190 -15.28 -1.90 23.17
CA TYR A 190 -14.42 -1.18 22.23
C TYR A 190 -13.27 -0.46 22.98
N ASP A 191 -12.11 -1.12 23.01
CA ASP A 191 -10.75 -0.68 23.40
C ASP A 191 -10.50 0.04 24.75
N VAL A 192 -11.50 0.56 25.46
CA VAL A 192 -11.35 1.18 26.79
C VAL A 192 -12.22 0.46 27.84
N PRO A 193 -11.66 -0.44 28.67
CA PRO A 193 -12.44 -1.27 29.58
C PRO A 193 -12.95 -0.56 30.86
N ASP A 194 -12.54 0.68 31.09
CA ASP A 194 -12.79 1.42 32.35
C ASP A 194 -13.92 2.49 32.23
N VAL A 195 -14.44 2.74 31.02
CA VAL A 195 -15.52 3.72 30.80
C VAL A 195 -16.86 2.99 30.66
N THR A 196 -17.60 2.94 31.76
CA THR A 196 -18.94 2.32 31.81
C THR A 196 -20.01 3.26 31.28
N TRP A 197 -20.19 3.34 29.96
CA TRP A 197 -21.39 3.95 29.37
C TRP A 197 -22.62 3.12 29.79
N THR A 198 -23.56 3.74 30.50
CA THR A 198 -24.76 3.08 31.06
C THR A 198 -26.07 3.52 30.39
N SER A 199 -25.95 4.36 29.36
CA SER A 199 -27.02 4.86 28.50
C SER A 199 -26.43 5.23 27.14
N ASP A 200 -27.29 5.42 26.14
CA ASP A 200 -26.92 6.05 24.88
C ASP A 200 -26.16 7.38 25.13
N VAL A 201 -25.16 7.67 24.30
CA VAL A 201 -24.41 8.93 24.33
C VAL A 201 -24.85 9.86 23.21
N PRO A 202 -24.76 11.20 23.35
CA PRO A 202 -24.99 12.13 22.26
C PRO A 202 -24.07 11.86 21.05
N MET A 203 -24.63 11.88 19.85
CA MET A 203 -23.85 11.78 18.61
C MET A 203 -22.91 13.00 18.47
N THR A 204 -21.68 12.75 18.03
CA THR A 204 -20.68 13.78 17.69
C THR A 204 -19.86 13.32 16.49
N LEU A 205 -19.12 14.21 15.82
CA LEU A 205 -18.29 13.84 14.67
C LEU A 205 -17.26 12.75 15.02
N TYR A 206 -16.76 12.72 16.26
CA TYR A 206 -15.83 11.69 16.71
C TYR A 206 -16.42 10.28 16.68
N HIS A 207 -17.74 10.11 16.77
CA HIS A 207 -18.35 8.78 16.73
C HIS A 207 -18.22 8.09 15.37
N PHE A 208 -17.97 8.84 14.28
CA PHE A 208 -17.59 8.28 12.98
C PHE A 208 -16.18 7.63 12.99
N THR A 209 -15.42 7.73 14.09
CA THR A 209 -14.20 6.95 14.31
C THR A 209 -14.47 5.51 14.75
N LEU A 210 -15.71 5.19 15.16
CA LEU A 210 -16.03 3.86 15.67
C LEU A 210 -16.27 2.86 14.52
N PRO A 211 -15.75 1.61 14.62
CA PRO A 211 -16.04 0.53 13.65
C PRO A 211 -17.52 0.19 13.45
N LEU A 212 -18.39 0.68 14.34
CA LEU A 212 -19.84 0.60 14.26
C LEU A 212 -20.43 1.49 13.15
N LEU A 213 -19.81 2.64 12.86
CA LEU A 213 -20.32 3.67 11.94
C LEU A 213 -19.45 3.88 10.71
N ALA A 214 -18.15 3.57 10.78
CA ALA A 214 -17.24 3.68 9.64
C ALA A 214 -16.34 2.44 9.49
N ARG A 215 -16.06 2.08 8.23
CA ARG A 215 -15.07 1.03 7.93
C ARG A 215 -13.67 1.63 7.99
N LYS A 216 -12.89 1.26 9.02
CA LYS A 216 -11.44 1.54 9.06
C LYS A 216 -10.79 0.94 7.81
N GLU A 217 -10.31 1.82 6.93
CA GLU A 217 -9.64 1.43 5.68
C GLU A 217 -8.29 0.81 6.03
N ARG A 218 -7.95 -0.34 5.44
CA ARG A 218 -6.60 -0.89 5.60
C ARG A 218 -5.66 -0.23 4.60
N PHE A 219 -4.61 0.37 5.13
CA PHE A 219 -3.46 0.86 4.37
C PHE A 219 -2.36 -0.21 4.34
N HIS A 220 -1.71 -0.33 3.18
CA HIS A 220 -0.47 -1.10 2.95
C HIS A 220 0.25 -0.39 1.80
N THR A 221 1.59 -0.37 1.81
CA THR A 221 2.37 0.08 0.65
C THR A 221 2.31 -0.94 -0.49
N LEU A 222 2.61 -0.50 -1.73
CA LEU A 222 2.76 -1.43 -2.85
C LEU A 222 3.90 -2.42 -2.65
N SER A 223 4.95 -2.03 -1.91
CA SER A 223 6.07 -2.89 -1.55
C SER A 223 5.61 -4.07 -0.69
N GLU A 224 4.91 -3.79 0.42
CA GLU A 224 4.38 -4.83 1.32
C GLU A 224 3.40 -5.76 0.59
N LEU A 225 2.40 -5.20 -0.09
CA LEU A 225 1.39 -5.96 -0.81
C LEU A 225 2.02 -6.88 -1.88
N SER A 226 3.03 -6.39 -2.62
CA SER A 226 3.68 -7.20 -3.66
C SER A 226 4.67 -8.23 -3.11
N ILE A 227 5.29 -7.97 -1.96
CA ILE A 227 6.09 -8.95 -1.20
C ILE A 227 5.19 -10.06 -0.67
N ASP A 228 4.02 -9.74 -0.12
CA ASP A 228 3.05 -10.74 0.38
C ASP A 228 2.50 -11.61 -0.75
N ILE A 229 2.12 -11.01 -1.90
CA ILE A 229 1.71 -11.76 -3.10
C ILE A 229 2.84 -12.70 -3.56
N TYR A 230 4.09 -12.22 -3.63
CA TYR A 230 5.24 -13.06 -3.99
C TYR A 230 5.49 -14.19 -2.97
N ALA A 231 5.38 -13.92 -1.67
CA ALA A 231 5.53 -14.93 -0.63
C ALA A 231 4.43 -16.01 -0.69
N ALA A 232 3.17 -15.60 -0.87
CA ALA A 232 2.05 -16.53 -1.02
C ALA A 232 2.15 -17.37 -2.31
N CYS A 233 2.58 -16.78 -3.44
CA CYS A 233 2.90 -17.51 -4.67
C CYS A 233 4.03 -18.54 -4.46
N ARG A 234 5.11 -18.16 -3.77
CA ARG A 234 6.23 -19.05 -3.41
C ARG A 234 5.75 -20.24 -2.58
N ASP A 235 4.92 -19.97 -1.57
CA ASP A 235 4.54 -20.98 -0.57
C ASP A 235 3.46 -21.94 -1.09
N ARG A 236 2.66 -21.52 -2.07
CA ARG A 236 1.83 -22.41 -2.92
C ARG A 236 2.70 -23.47 -3.65
N ASN A 237 3.95 -23.16 -3.99
CA ASN A 237 4.90 -24.07 -4.66
C ASN A 237 5.79 -24.91 -3.70
N LYS A 238 5.47 -24.93 -2.40
CA LYS A 238 5.99 -25.83 -1.34
C LYS A 238 7.38 -26.43 -1.60
N PHE A 239 8.41 -25.63 -1.32
CA PHE A 239 9.84 -25.98 -1.35
C PHE A 239 10.45 -26.30 -2.73
N ARG A 240 9.74 -26.18 -3.85
CA ARG A 240 10.35 -26.27 -5.18
C ARG A 240 10.91 -24.92 -5.61
N TYR A 241 12.19 -24.90 -5.95
CA TYR A 241 12.79 -23.78 -6.68
C TYR A 241 12.31 -23.80 -8.12
N ASP A 242 11.57 -22.77 -8.52
CA ASP A 242 11.10 -22.56 -9.88
C ASP A 242 11.87 -21.40 -10.54
N PRO A 243 12.69 -21.66 -11.59
CA PRO A 243 13.42 -20.63 -12.31
C PRO A 243 12.50 -19.60 -12.99
N ALA A 244 11.33 -20.00 -13.48
CA ALA A 244 10.39 -19.10 -14.14
C ALA A 244 9.78 -18.13 -13.13
N PHE A 245 9.31 -18.64 -11.98
CA PHE A 245 8.80 -17.80 -10.89
C PHE A 245 9.83 -16.81 -10.34
N LYS A 246 11.10 -17.23 -10.21
CA LYS A 246 12.17 -16.29 -9.85
C LYS A 246 12.41 -15.24 -10.94
N SER A 247 12.31 -15.60 -12.22
CA SER A 247 12.48 -14.64 -13.32
C SER A 247 11.38 -13.56 -13.35
N THR A 248 10.16 -13.90 -12.90
CA THR A 248 9.04 -12.96 -12.80
C THR A 248 9.06 -12.07 -11.55
N TYR A 249 10.03 -12.20 -10.64
CA TYR A 249 10.11 -11.38 -9.41
C TYR A 249 9.98 -9.88 -9.67
N ARG A 250 10.66 -9.34 -10.69
CA ARG A 250 10.59 -7.91 -11.07
C ARG A 250 9.31 -7.48 -11.80
N ASP A 251 8.52 -8.43 -12.29
CA ASP A 251 7.19 -8.16 -12.83
C ASP A 251 6.09 -8.30 -11.74
N ILE A 252 6.42 -8.91 -10.59
CA ILE A 252 5.52 -9.08 -9.44
C ILE A 252 5.69 -7.96 -8.41
N ILE A 253 6.93 -7.63 -8.05
CA ILE A 253 7.21 -6.56 -7.08
C ILE A 253 6.84 -5.20 -7.67
N ALA A 254 6.03 -4.44 -6.92
CA ALA A 254 5.50 -3.15 -7.35
C ALA A 254 6.31 -2.00 -6.73
N GLU A 255 7.05 -1.29 -7.56
CA GLU A 255 7.79 -0.08 -7.18
C GLU A 255 6.87 1.14 -7.38
N GLU A 256 6.71 2.01 -6.37
CA GLU A 256 5.76 3.15 -6.41
C GLU A 256 6.03 4.11 -7.58
N ALA A 257 7.31 4.27 -7.96
CA ALA A 257 7.75 5.02 -9.14
C ALA A 257 7.18 4.51 -10.49
N THR A 258 6.58 3.32 -10.53
CA THR A 258 5.85 2.78 -11.71
C THR A 258 4.55 3.53 -11.98
N TYR A 259 3.91 4.06 -10.92
CA TYR A 259 2.62 4.76 -10.97
C TYR A 259 2.77 6.26 -10.69
N PHE A 260 3.88 6.65 -10.05
CA PHE A 260 4.16 8.00 -9.60
C PHE A 260 5.57 8.43 -10.08
N PRO A 261 5.73 8.92 -11.33
CA PRO A 261 7.03 9.39 -11.82
C PRO A 261 7.65 10.48 -10.94
N GLN A 262 8.92 10.28 -10.58
CA GLN A 262 9.69 11.11 -9.66
C GLN A 262 10.37 12.30 -10.36
N ASP A 263 10.44 12.29 -11.69
CA ASP A 263 11.07 13.31 -12.53
C ASP A 263 10.11 14.45 -12.96
N GLN A 264 8.89 14.45 -12.43
CA GLN A 264 7.83 15.40 -12.78
C GLN A 264 7.40 16.23 -11.55
N PRO A 265 7.02 17.52 -11.74
CA PRO A 265 6.46 18.34 -10.68
C PRO A 265 5.02 17.91 -10.33
N TRP A 266 4.74 17.74 -9.03
CA TRP A 266 3.44 17.35 -8.49
C TRP A 266 2.79 18.48 -7.70
N ILE A 267 1.46 18.45 -7.63
CA ILE A 267 0.64 19.38 -6.85
C ILE A 267 -0.44 18.65 -6.06
N LEU A 268 -0.75 19.17 -4.88
CA LEU A 268 -2.00 18.88 -4.17
C LEU A 268 -3.08 19.84 -4.70
N ARG A 269 -4.21 19.31 -5.18
CA ARG A 269 -5.43 20.07 -5.48
C ARG A 269 -6.42 19.94 -4.32
N ASN A 270 -6.94 21.07 -3.83
CA ASN A 270 -8.19 21.15 -3.07
C ASN A 270 -9.31 21.44 -4.07
N LEU A 271 -10.13 20.43 -4.35
CA LEU A 271 -11.20 20.46 -5.34
C LEU A 271 -12.41 21.29 -4.88
N THR A 272 -12.61 21.41 -3.57
CA THR A 272 -13.73 22.17 -2.99
C THR A 272 -13.53 23.68 -3.12
N ALA A 273 -12.31 24.17 -2.84
CA ALA A 273 -11.99 25.60 -2.94
C ALA A 273 -11.40 26.02 -4.30
N ARG A 274 -11.00 25.06 -5.16
CA ARG A 274 -10.19 25.28 -6.38
C ARG A 274 -8.84 25.93 -6.06
N GLU A 275 -8.15 25.36 -5.09
CA GLU A 275 -6.83 25.78 -4.62
C GLU A 275 -5.79 24.71 -4.92
N PHE A 276 -4.53 25.09 -5.12
CA PHE A 276 -3.44 24.12 -5.24
C PHE A 276 -2.16 24.53 -4.53
N VAL A 277 -1.39 23.52 -4.12
CA VAL A 277 -0.08 23.63 -3.47
C VAL A 277 0.94 22.86 -4.29
N ARG A 278 2.09 23.48 -4.58
CA ARG A 278 3.20 22.90 -5.33
C ARG A 278 4.25 22.26 -4.42
N SER A 279 4.81 21.11 -4.82
CA SER A 279 5.82 20.40 -4.03
C SER A 279 7.06 21.25 -3.74
N GLU A 280 7.51 22.06 -4.71
CA GLU A 280 8.74 22.85 -4.60
C GLU A 280 8.64 24.04 -3.64
N ALA A 281 7.44 24.35 -3.12
CA ALA A 281 7.20 25.41 -2.15
C ALA A 281 7.12 24.90 -0.70
N ILE A 282 6.79 23.63 -0.49
CA ILE A 282 6.63 23.01 0.84
C ILE A 282 7.81 22.09 1.21
N ALA A 283 8.53 21.55 0.22
CA ALA A 283 9.66 20.68 0.46
C ALA A 283 10.81 21.43 1.12
N LEU A 284 11.37 20.84 2.19
CA LEU A 284 12.48 21.46 2.95
C LEU A 284 13.74 21.66 2.10
N LYS A 285 13.92 20.82 1.08
CA LYS A 285 15.03 20.79 0.11
C LYS A 285 14.53 20.22 -1.22
N PRO A 286 15.02 20.68 -2.39
CA PRO A 286 14.63 20.11 -3.69
C PRO A 286 14.95 18.61 -3.81
N GLU A 287 16.02 18.15 -3.16
CA GLU A 287 16.48 16.76 -3.20
C GLU A 287 15.54 15.79 -2.47
N PHE A 288 14.59 16.28 -1.66
CA PHE A 288 13.59 15.48 -0.94
C PHE A 288 12.32 15.21 -1.75
N ILE A 289 12.17 15.79 -2.94
CA ILE A 289 10.97 15.63 -3.77
C ILE A 289 11.10 14.34 -4.58
N HIS A 290 10.24 13.36 -4.29
CA HIS A 290 10.29 12.02 -4.89
C HIS A 290 8.94 11.68 -5.56
N GLY A 291 8.54 12.59 -6.45
CA GLY A 291 7.22 12.59 -7.09
C GLY A 291 6.17 13.24 -6.16
N PRO A 292 5.03 12.58 -5.86
CA PRO A 292 4.03 13.09 -4.94
C PRO A 292 4.40 12.90 -3.46
N PHE A 293 5.42 12.08 -3.18
CA PHE A 293 5.92 11.81 -1.83
C PHE A 293 7.17 12.67 -1.58
N ILE A 294 7.24 13.32 -0.42
CA ILE A 294 8.31 14.28 -0.10
C ILE A 294 8.90 13.93 1.26
N ASP A 295 10.22 13.72 1.30
CA ASP A 295 10.92 13.44 2.56
C ASP A 295 10.94 14.66 3.50
N GLY A 296 10.90 14.41 4.81
CA GLY A 296 10.80 15.45 5.83
C GLY A 296 9.38 15.98 6.02
N PHE A 297 8.84 16.65 4.99
CA PHE A 297 7.54 17.31 5.03
C PHE A 297 6.91 17.36 3.62
N GLY A 298 5.69 16.84 3.47
CA GLY A 298 4.99 16.73 2.19
C GLY A 298 3.52 17.12 2.24
N PHE A 299 2.81 16.80 1.16
CA PHE A 299 1.38 17.11 1.00
C PHE A 299 0.51 16.50 2.11
N GLY A 300 0.93 15.39 2.71
CA GLY A 300 0.20 14.74 3.79
C GLY A 300 0.12 15.59 5.05
N GLN A 301 1.21 16.25 5.41
CA GLN A 301 1.21 17.19 6.52
C GLN A 301 0.48 18.48 6.17
N VAL A 302 0.55 18.95 4.91
CA VAL A 302 -0.28 20.08 4.41
C VAL A 302 -1.78 19.79 4.58
N ILE A 303 -2.24 18.60 4.19
CA ILE A 303 -3.63 18.19 4.34
C ILE A 303 -3.97 18.18 5.84
N ILE A 304 -3.23 17.41 6.66
CA ILE A 304 -3.53 17.23 8.09
C ILE A 304 -3.59 18.59 8.83
N SER A 305 -2.65 19.51 8.60
CA SER A 305 -2.67 20.82 9.27
C SER A 305 -3.88 21.69 8.92
N ARG A 306 -4.55 21.45 7.78
CA ARG A 306 -5.72 22.21 7.32
C ARG A 306 -7.05 21.45 7.35
N ILE A 307 -7.08 20.14 7.64
CA ILE A 307 -8.33 19.35 7.75
C ILE A 307 -8.74 18.97 9.19
N CYS A 308 -7.97 19.35 10.20
CA CYS A 308 -8.28 19.10 11.60
C CYS A 308 -9.57 19.81 12.05
N TRP A 309 -10.40 19.09 12.82
CA TRP A 309 -11.63 19.57 13.43
C TRP A 309 -11.77 19.02 14.85
N SER A 310 -11.78 19.92 15.82
CA SER A 310 -11.78 19.69 17.27
C SER A 310 -12.43 20.92 17.90
N THR A 311 -13.18 20.73 19.00
CA THR A 311 -13.94 21.84 19.59
C THR A 311 -13.01 22.84 20.28
N ASP A 312 -12.10 22.32 21.12
CA ASP A 312 -11.11 23.05 21.90
C ASP A 312 -9.73 23.13 21.22
N PRO A 313 -8.87 24.10 21.58
CA PRO A 313 -7.49 24.14 21.12
C PRO A 313 -6.65 23.00 21.75
N CYS A 314 -5.73 22.42 20.98
CA CYS A 314 -4.84 21.39 21.48
C CYS A 314 -3.72 21.97 22.36
N ASP A 315 -3.88 21.91 23.69
CA ASP A 315 -2.94 22.35 24.73
C ASP A 315 -1.47 21.87 24.55
N SER A 316 -1.24 20.83 23.74
CA SER A 316 0.11 20.29 23.49
C SER A 316 0.99 21.12 22.54
N ILE A 317 0.44 22.12 21.85
CA ILE A 317 1.19 23.02 20.95
C ILE A 317 0.68 24.45 21.10
N ASP A 318 1.50 25.33 21.68
CA ASP A 318 1.26 26.79 21.68
C ASP A 318 1.52 27.35 20.27
N CYS A 319 0.49 27.28 19.42
CA CYS A 319 0.52 27.73 18.03
C CYS A 319 -0.46 28.88 17.81
N PRO A 320 -0.04 30.02 17.22
CA PRO A 320 -0.96 31.13 16.91
C PRO A 320 -1.93 30.80 15.76
N ILE A 321 -1.76 29.67 15.07
CA ILE A 321 -2.66 29.18 14.03
C ILE A 321 -3.67 28.22 14.68
N PRO A 322 -4.99 28.44 14.54
CA PRO A 322 -6.02 27.60 15.15
C PRO A 322 -6.20 26.29 14.37
N ILE A 323 -5.19 25.40 14.40
CA ILE A 323 -5.18 24.14 13.65
C ILE A 323 -6.36 23.22 13.96
N HIS A 324 -6.97 23.35 15.15
CA HIS A 324 -8.18 22.62 15.55
C HIS A 324 -9.44 23.02 14.76
N ARG A 325 -9.43 24.15 14.04
CA ARG A 325 -10.49 24.62 13.13
C ARG A 325 -9.94 24.79 11.71
N GLY A 326 -9.44 23.71 11.14
CA GLY A 326 -8.80 23.69 9.83
C GLY A 326 -9.70 24.20 8.70
N VAL A 327 -9.19 25.18 7.94
CA VAL A 327 -9.91 25.88 6.85
C VAL A 327 -10.31 24.99 5.67
N TRP A 328 -9.84 23.74 5.63
CA TRP A 328 -10.22 22.73 4.65
C TRP A 328 -10.86 21.48 5.25
N ALA A 329 -11.28 21.49 6.52
CA ALA A 329 -11.96 20.35 7.13
C ALA A 329 -13.25 20.00 6.35
N GLY A 330 -13.33 18.75 5.87
CA GLY A 330 -14.43 18.28 5.01
C GLY A 330 -14.29 18.60 3.52
N HIS A 331 -13.17 19.20 3.07
CA HIS A 331 -12.89 19.39 1.64
C HIS A 331 -12.46 18.10 0.94
N ALA A 332 -12.56 18.10 -0.40
CA ALA A 332 -12.11 17.02 -1.25
C ALA A 332 -10.75 17.33 -1.91
N PHE A 333 -9.89 16.32 -2.02
CA PHE A 333 -8.50 16.49 -2.44
C PHE A 333 -8.05 15.45 -3.47
N GLU A 334 -6.99 15.76 -4.20
CA GLU A 334 -6.20 14.80 -4.99
C GLU A 334 -4.76 15.31 -5.14
N ILE A 335 -3.79 14.41 -5.32
CA ILE A 335 -2.41 14.78 -5.67
C ILE A 335 -2.14 14.29 -7.10
N ILE A 336 -1.82 15.21 -8.00
CA ILE A 336 -1.64 14.98 -9.45
C ILE A 336 -0.40 15.71 -9.99
N THR A 337 0.00 15.44 -11.23
CA THR A 337 1.10 16.21 -11.85
C THR A 337 0.66 17.62 -12.25
N LEU A 338 1.58 18.58 -12.19
CA LEU A 338 1.38 19.92 -12.72
C LEU A 338 1.15 19.92 -14.25
N ALA A 339 1.63 18.90 -14.95
CA ALA A 339 1.37 18.69 -16.37
C ALA A 339 -0.11 18.33 -16.63
N GLN A 340 -0.65 17.36 -15.90
CA GLN A 340 -2.06 16.98 -15.95
C GLN A 340 -2.96 18.17 -15.58
N HIS A 341 -2.65 18.88 -14.49
CA HIS A 341 -3.39 20.08 -14.08
C HIS A 341 -3.57 21.05 -15.25
N ARG A 342 -2.46 21.42 -15.92
CA ARG A 342 -2.45 22.38 -17.04
C ARG A 342 -3.17 21.88 -18.30
N ALA A 343 -3.35 20.58 -18.46
CA ALA A 343 -4.13 20.00 -19.56
C ALA A 343 -5.64 20.07 -19.27
N GLU A 344 -6.04 20.01 -18.00
CA GLU A 344 -7.43 20.07 -17.55
C GLU A 344 -7.95 21.50 -17.30
N THR A 345 -7.09 22.44 -16.88
CA THR A 345 -7.49 23.80 -16.48
C THR A 345 -7.48 24.82 -17.63
N THR A 346 -8.44 24.67 -18.56
CA THR A 346 -8.65 25.62 -19.67
C THR A 346 -9.75 26.65 -19.43
N GLU A 347 -10.75 26.36 -18.60
CA GLU A 347 -11.92 27.24 -18.37
C GLU A 347 -12.14 27.67 -16.90
N ILE A 348 -11.38 27.12 -15.96
CA ILE A 348 -11.61 27.28 -14.52
C ILE A 348 -10.43 28.02 -13.88
N GLU A 349 -10.71 29.09 -13.13
CA GLU A 349 -9.72 29.79 -12.31
C GLU A 349 -9.38 28.97 -11.05
N TRP A 350 -8.07 28.75 -10.83
CA TRP A 350 -7.50 28.04 -9.68
C TRP A 350 -6.50 28.93 -8.94
N ARG A 351 -6.57 28.95 -7.61
CA ARG A 351 -5.71 29.77 -6.75
C ARG A 351 -4.46 28.98 -6.34
N ASP A 352 -3.27 29.45 -6.70
CA ASP A 352 -2.02 28.98 -6.10
C ASP A 352 -1.96 29.52 -4.65
N VAL A 353 -1.94 28.61 -3.68
CA VAL A 353 -1.85 28.94 -2.25
C VAL A 353 -0.55 28.42 -1.63
N SER A 354 0.44 28.06 -2.45
CA SER A 354 1.66 27.39 -1.99
C SER A 354 2.46 28.21 -0.98
N GLU A 355 2.54 29.53 -1.17
CA GLU A 355 3.24 30.45 -0.25
C GLU A 355 2.46 30.69 1.05
N GLU A 356 1.13 30.80 0.98
CA GLU A 356 0.23 30.89 2.14
C GLU A 356 0.41 29.67 3.05
N VAL A 357 0.36 28.48 2.45
CA VAL A 357 0.52 27.17 3.09
C VAL A 357 1.94 26.98 3.66
N ALA A 358 2.98 27.29 2.91
CA ALA A 358 4.37 27.13 3.37
C ALA A 358 4.69 28.00 4.60
N ASN A 359 4.15 29.22 4.64
CA ASN A 359 4.31 30.12 5.80
C ASN A 359 3.57 29.61 7.04
N GLU A 360 2.34 29.10 6.89
CA GLU A 360 1.62 28.46 8.02
C GLU A 360 2.37 27.25 8.58
N ILE A 361 2.91 26.41 7.70
CA ILE A 361 3.70 25.23 8.06
C ILE A 361 4.95 25.63 8.84
N ALA A 362 5.68 26.65 8.38
CA ALA A 362 6.85 27.17 9.08
C ALA A 362 6.50 27.60 10.52
N ILE A 363 5.37 28.29 10.71
CA ILE A 363 4.88 28.71 12.03
C ILE A 363 4.50 27.49 12.91
N ILE A 364 3.78 26.50 12.36
CA ILE A 364 3.41 25.27 13.08
C ILE A 364 4.66 24.48 13.49
N CYS A 365 5.67 24.41 12.63
CA CYS A 365 6.94 23.75 12.91
C CYS A 365 7.79 24.51 13.92
N GLU A 366 7.85 25.85 13.86
CA GLU A 366 8.58 26.69 14.82
C GLU A 366 7.95 26.62 16.22
N SER A 367 6.62 26.74 16.34
CA SER A 367 5.90 26.54 17.61
C SER A 367 6.16 25.16 18.25
N LYS A 368 6.47 24.14 17.45
CA LYS A 368 6.59 22.74 17.90
C LYS A 368 8.02 22.26 18.14
N TYR A 369 8.99 22.80 17.40
CA TYR A 369 10.38 22.36 17.42
C TYR A 369 11.39 23.49 17.68
N GLY A 370 10.92 24.74 17.84
CA GLY A 370 11.75 25.93 18.02
C GLY A 370 12.29 26.51 16.71
N PRO A 371 13.09 27.59 16.75
CA PRO A 371 13.57 28.30 15.57
C PRO A 371 14.45 27.45 14.64
N ASN A 372 15.10 26.40 15.17
CA ASN A 372 15.94 25.47 14.41
C ASN A 372 15.13 24.28 13.83
N TRP A 373 13.79 24.39 13.71
CA TRP A 373 12.92 23.30 13.28
C TRP A 373 13.33 22.64 11.95
N HIS A 374 13.86 23.42 11.00
CA HIS A 374 14.30 22.91 9.69
C HIS A 374 15.47 21.94 9.81
N GLU A 375 16.45 22.26 10.67
CA GLU A 375 17.57 21.38 11.01
C GLU A 375 17.05 20.12 11.72
N VAL A 376 16.20 20.29 12.74
CA VAL A 376 15.63 19.20 13.56
C VAL A 376 14.80 18.21 12.73
N ILE A 377 14.10 18.65 11.68
CA ILE A 377 13.41 17.74 10.75
C ILE A 377 14.42 17.11 9.77
N CYS A 378 15.36 17.88 9.20
CA CYS A 378 16.36 17.33 8.29
C CYS A 378 17.20 16.21 8.92
N GLU A 379 17.77 16.44 10.11
CA GLU A 379 18.62 15.45 10.81
C GLU A 379 17.88 14.13 11.05
N ARG A 380 16.62 14.19 11.48
CA ARG A 380 15.78 13.01 11.73
C ARG A 380 15.53 12.13 10.51
N PHE A 381 15.63 12.69 9.29
CA PHE A 381 15.51 11.92 8.05
C PHE A 381 16.87 11.47 7.50
N PHE A 382 17.96 12.21 7.75
CA PHE A 382 19.32 11.78 7.34
C PHE A 382 19.93 10.67 8.20
N ASP A 383 19.63 10.60 9.50
CA ASP A 383 20.24 9.64 10.43
C ASP A 383 19.79 8.16 10.25
N GLY A 384 18.92 7.88 9.27
CA GLY A 384 18.55 6.51 8.88
C GLY A 384 17.77 5.71 9.93
N GLY A 385 17.28 6.37 10.98
CA GLY A 385 16.50 5.76 12.05
C GLY A 385 15.08 5.40 11.62
N ASP A 386 14.92 4.21 11.03
CA ASP A 386 13.68 3.49 10.70
C ASP A 386 12.39 4.15 11.27
N ALA A 387 11.80 5.04 10.48
CA ALA A 387 10.69 5.89 10.90
C ALA A 387 9.41 5.12 11.27
N SER A 388 9.35 3.82 10.93
CA SER A 388 8.24 2.93 11.31
C SER A 388 8.18 2.59 12.81
N ARG A 389 9.28 2.80 13.56
CA ARG A 389 9.42 2.28 14.94
C ARG A 389 9.01 3.22 16.06
N ASN A 390 8.64 4.46 15.78
CA ASN A 390 8.40 5.47 16.80
C ASN A 390 6.92 5.63 17.16
N ILE A 391 6.48 4.77 18.10
CA ILE A 391 5.24 4.86 18.89
C ILE A 391 3.96 4.87 18.05
N VAL A 392 3.36 3.68 17.93
CA VAL A 392 1.91 3.56 17.65
C VAL A 392 1.16 4.23 18.80
N ASP A 393 0.47 5.31 18.47
CA ASP A 393 -0.46 6.00 19.35
C ASP A 393 -1.86 5.42 19.08
N PRO A 394 -2.44 4.60 19.99
CA PRO A 394 -3.61 3.80 19.67
C PRO A 394 -4.89 4.63 19.43
N HIS A 395 -4.87 5.91 19.78
CA HIS A 395 -6.02 6.83 19.66
C HIS A 395 -6.10 7.54 18.30
N LEU A 396 -5.08 7.46 17.45
CA LEU A 396 -5.04 8.16 16.16
C LEU A 396 -5.45 7.23 15.00
N THR A 397 -6.51 7.58 14.28
CA THR A 397 -6.98 6.83 13.10
C THR A 397 -7.62 7.74 12.04
N LEU A 398 -7.38 7.45 10.76
CA LEU A 398 -8.04 8.10 9.62
C LEU A 398 -9.28 7.31 9.19
N PHE A 399 -10.36 8.01 8.81
CA PHE A 399 -11.66 7.37 8.49
C PHE A 399 -12.17 7.65 7.07
N LYS A 400 -12.80 6.62 6.50
CA LYS A 400 -13.48 6.67 5.21
C LYS A 400 -14.98 6.61 5.43
N ARG A 401 -15.69 7.62 4.95
CA ARG A 401 -17.16 7.67 4.99
C ARG A 401 -17.77 6.49 4.19
N PRO A 402 -18.68 5.70 4.76
CA PRO A 402 -19.58 4.86 3.98
C PRO A 402 -20.68 5.70 3.32
N ILE A 403 -21.17 5.24 2.16
CA ILE A 403 -22.37 5.76 1.49
C ILE A 403 -23.59 5.11 2.14
#